data_AF-A0A7X7NHU5-F1
#
_entry.id   AF-A0A7X7NHU5-F1
#
_cell.length_a   1.000
_cell.length_b   1.000
_cell.length_c   1.000
_cell.angle_alpha   90.00
_cell.angle_beta   90.00
_cell.angle_gamma   90.00
#
_symmetry.space_group_name_H-M   'P 1'
#
loop_
_entity.id
_entity.type
_entity.pdbx_description
1 polymer ?
#
loop_
_entity_poly.entity_id
_entity_poly.type
_entity_poly.pdbx_seq_one_letter_code
_entity_poly.pdbx_strand_id
1 'polypeptide(L)'
;MIDHQLARRNLHELDKVALLEAKRPILEKQAKERQVANLKQGDKSPDTLNFAERGKGEVRDQLAAEAGVSKMTYTNLRTVNQKGSDELKEAVREKKIGASKAASTHYHAHPN
;
A
#
# COMPACT_ATOMS: atom_id res chain seq x y z
N MET A 1 -2.31 18.38 2.42
CA MET A 1 -3.77 18.41 2.08
C MET A 1 -4.40 17.01 2.18
N ILE A 2 -3.71 15.93 1.78
CA ILE A 2 -4.20 14.54 1.93
C ILE A 2 -4.27 14.08 3.40
N ASP A 3 -3.32 14.50 4.25
CA ASP A 3 -3.30 14.11 5.68
C ASP A 3 -4.56 14.55 6.44
N HIS A 4 -5.09 15.72 6.11
CA HIS A 4 -6.34 16.22 6.69
C HIS A 4 -7.58 15.45 6.18
N GLN A 5 -7.49 14.85 4.98
CA GLN A 5 -8.52 13.96 4.44
C GLN A 5 -8.45 12.56 5.08
N LEU A 6 -7.25 12.05 5.36
CA LEU A 6 -7.02 10.79 6.06
C LEU A 6 -7.46 10.82 7.53
N ALA A 7 -7.35 11.99 8.18
CA ALA A 7 -7.82 12.22 9.54
C ALA A 7 -9.35 12.29 9.67
N ARG A 8 -10.11 12.35 8.56
CA ARG A 8 -11.58 12.26 8.62
C ARG A 8 -11.97 10.87 9.12
N ARG A 9 -12.51 10.80 10.33
CA ARG A 9 -12.97 9.57 11.00
C ARG A 9 -14.03 8.78 10.21
N ASN A 10 -14.67 9.42 9.23
CA ASN A 10 -15.69 8.83 8.36
C ASN A 10 -15.16 8.29 7.03
N LEU A 11 -13.85 8.38 6.77
CA LEU A 11 -13.27 7.80 5.57
C LEU A 11 -13.03 6.31 5.80
N HIS A 12 -13.56 5.49 4.91
CA HIS A 12 -13.38 4.06 5.03
C HIS A 12 -11.97 3.63 4.62
N GLU A 13 -11.49 2.53 5.20
CA GLU A 13 -10.20 1.91 4.92
C GLU A 13 -9.96 1.70 3.42
N LEU A 14 -10.99 1.28 2.67
CA LEU A 14 -10.90 1.12 1.21
C LEU A 14 -10.59 2.46 0.51
N ASP A 15 -11.26 3.53 0.91
CA ASP A 15 -11.07 4.87 0.35
C ASP A 15 -9.74 5.49 0.78
N LYS A 16 -9.32 5.24 2.03
CA LYS A 16 -7.99 5.63 2.51
C LYS A 16 -6.89 4.98 1.69
N VAL A 17 -7.01 3.67 1.43
CA VAL A 17 -6.05 2.95 0.57
C VAL A 17 -6.09 3.47 -0.86
N ALA A 18 -7.27 3.78 -1.41
CA ALA A 18 -7.41 4.36 -2.75
C ALA A 18 -6.69 5.71 -2.86
N LEU A 19 -6.87 6.60 -1.88
CA LEU A 19 -6.19 7.89 -1.85
C LEU A 19 -4.67 7.75 -1.67
N LEU A 20 -4.24 6.80 -0.85
CA LEU A 20 -2.82 6.54 -0.58
C LEU A 20 -2.10 5.92 -1.78
N GLU A 21 -2.79 5.16 -2.63
CA GLU A 21 -2.23 4.70 -3.92
C GLU A 21 -1.80 5.87 -4.81
N ALA A 22 -2.39 7.07 -4.70
CA ALA A 22 -1.91 8.25 -5.42
C ALA A 22 -0.50 8.69 -4.99
N LYS A 23 -0.10 8.41 -3.73
CA LYS A 23 1.27 8.68 -3.22
C LYS A 23 2.26 7.57 -3.57
N ARG A 24 1.77 6.39 -3.95
CA ARG A 24 2.60 5.20 -4.27
C ARG A 24 3.70 5.44 -5.30
N PRO A 25 3.49 6.07 -6.47
CA PRO A 25 4.56 6.25 -7.45
C PRO A 25 5.72 7.09 -6.91
N ILE A 26 5.44 8.05 -6.02
CA ILE A 26 6.48 8.87 -5.37
C ILE A 26 7.29 8.00 -4.40
N LEU A 27 6.62 7.20 -3.58
CA LEU A 27 7.28 6.30 -2.63
C LEU A 27 8.06 5.18 -3.32
N GLU A 28 7.55 4.63 -4.43
CA GLU A 28 8.26 3.64 -5.25
C GLU A 28 9.50 4.24 -5.91
N LYS A 29 9.41 5.49 -6.40
CA LYS A 29 10.59 6.21 -6.91
C LYS A 29 11.65 6.38 -5.82
N GLN A 30 11.27 6.83 -4.63
CA GLN A 30 12.18 6.96 -3.49
C GLN A 30 12.76 5.62 -3.03
N ALA A 31 11.97 4.54 -3.07
CA ALA A 31 12.45 3.20 -2.74
C ALA A 31 13.47 2.70 -3.77
N LYS A 32 13.23 2.96 -5.06
CA LYS A 32 14.15 2.64 -6.15
C LYS A 32 15.44 3.45 -6.06
N GLU A 33 15.35 4.75 -5.77
CA GLU A 33 16.52 5.62 -5.55
C GLU A 33 17.38 5.11 -4.39
N ARG A 34 16.75 4.72 -3.27
CA ARG A 34 17.44 4.08 -2.15
C ARG A 34 18.09 2.76 -2.53
N GLN A 35 17.41 1.92 -3.32
CA GLN A 35 17.98 0.66 -3.80
C GLN A 35 19.23 0.95 -4.65
N VAL A 36 19.14 1.86 -5.62
CA VAL A 36 20.25 2.22 -6.52
C VAL A 36 21.42 2.83 -5.76
N ALA A 37 21.18 3.72 -4.79
CA ALA A 37 22.23 4.31 -3.95
C ALA A 37 23.01 3.26 -3.13
N ASN A 38 22.37 2.13 -2.81
CA ASN A 38 22.98 1.01 -2.11
C ASN A 38 23.68 0.00 -3.04
N LEU A 39 23.58 0.15 -4.37
CA LEU A 39 24.33 -0.67 -5.32
C LEU A 39 25.70 -0.04 -5.60
N LYS A 40 26.73 -0.88 -5.69
CA LYS A 40 28.06 -0.47 -6.16
C LYS A 40 27.96 -0.09 -7.64
N GLN A 41 28.17 1.17 -7.99
CA GLN A 41 28.20 1.63 -9.38
C GLN A 41 29.66 1.74 -9.85
N GLY A 42 30.14 0.72 -10.59
CA GLY A 42 31.52 0.65 -11.07
C GLY A 42 32.54 0.53 -9.91
N ASP A 43 33.59 1.36 -9.94
CA ASP A 43 34.59 1.43 -8.85
C ASP A 43 34.14 2.25 -7.63
N LYS A 44 32.97 2.91 -7.69
CA LYS A 44 32.46 3.67 -6.54
C LYS A 44 31.81 2.74 -5.53
N SER A 45 32.33 2.75 -4.31
CA SER A 45 31.72 2.07 -3.16
C SER A 45 30.31 2.60 -2.90
N PRO A 46 29.35 1.73 -2.51
CA PRO A 46 28.00 2.15 -2.20
C PRO A 46 27.99 3.19 -1.08
N ASP A 47 27.04 4.12 -1.15
CA ASP A 47 26.99 5.28 -0.27
C ASP A 47 26.55 4.83 1.15
N THR A 48 27.55 4.58 2.01
CA THR A 48 27.34 4.07 3.37
C THR A 48 26.62 5.06 4.28
N LEU A 49 26.45 6.33 3.87
CA LEU A 49 25.77 7.33 4.70
C LEU A 49 24.25 7.09 4.84
N ASN A 50 23.64 6.26 4.00
CA ASN A 50 22.19 5.99 3.99
C ASN A 50 21.75 4.75 4.79
N PHE A 51 22.58 4.21 5.70
CA PHE A 51 22.17 3.09 6.56
C PHE A 51 20.92 3.40 7.41
N ALA A 52 20.75 4.66 7.84
CA ALA A 52 19.55 5.08 8.58
C ALA A 52 18.27 5.00 7.74
N GLU A 53 18.35 5.23 6.43
CA GLU A 53 17.21 5.10 5.51
C GLU A 53 16.95 3.64 5.09
N ARG A 54 17.90 2.74 5.35
CA ARG A 54 17.81 1.30 5.04
C ARG A 54 16.72 0.59 5.84
N GLY A 55 16.32 1.17 6.98
CA GLY A 55 15.22 0.68 7.83
C GLY A 55 13.83 1.18 7.44
N LYS A 56 13.72 2.10 6.46
CA LYS A 56 12.41 2.48 5.92
C LYS A 56 11.84 1.26 5.18
N GLY A 57 10.92 0.55 5.83
CA GLY A 57 10.24 -0.64 5.32
C GLY A 57 9.64 -0.47 3.93
N GLU A 58 9.21 -1.57 3.32
CA GLU A 58 8.70 -1.59 1.95
C GLU A 58 7.61 -0.53 1.75
N VAL A 59 7.43 -0.03 0.52
CA VAL A 59 6.41 0.99 0.20
C VAL A 59 5.03 0.60 0.77
N ARG A 60 4.69 -0.70 0.73
CA ARG A 60 3.47 -1.24 1.32
C ARG A 60 3.37 -1.08 2.85
N ASP A 61 4.48 -1.14 3.59
CA ASP A 61 4.49 -0.90 5.04
C ASP A 61 4.16 0.54 5.35
N GLN A 62 4.78 1.46 4.61
CA GLN A 62 4.61 2.89 4.81
C GLN A 62 3.16 3.29 4.53
N LEU A 63 2.61 2.81 3.42
CA LEU A 63 1.22 3.06 3.05
C LEU A 63 0.23 2.37 4.01
N ALA A 64 0.54 1.18 4.51
CA ALA A 64 -0.30 0.49 5.50
C ALA A 64 -0.32 1.23 6.85
N ALA A 65 0.84 1.66 7.32
CA ALA A 65 0.97 2.44 8.55
C ALA A 65 0.24 3.79 8.45
N GLU A 66 0.35 4.47 7.31
CA GLU A 66 -0.34 5.74 7.04
C GLU A 66 -1.87 5.56 6.93
N ALA A 67 -2.32 4.41 6.40
CA ALA A 67 -3.73 4.03 6.38
C ALA A 67 -4.24 3.58 7.77
N GLY A 68 -3.36 3.29 8.72
CA GLY A 68 -3.69 2.74 10.04
C GLY A 68 -4.15 1.28 9.99
N VAL A 69 -3.74 0.51 8.97
CA VAL A 69 -4.14 -0.90 8.79
C VAL A 69 -2.92 -1.82 8.77
N SER A 70 -3.14 -3.12 8.97
CA SER A 70 -2.07 -4.10 8.82
C SER A 70 -1.59 -4.20 7.37
N LYS A 71 -0.33 -4.58 7.16
CA LYS A 71 0.29 -4.83 5.86
C LYS A 71 -0.52 -5.80 4.98
N MET A 72 -1.10 -6.83 5.59
CA MET A 72 -1.95 -7.82 4.92
C MET A 72 -3.30 -7.22 4.56
N THR A 73 -3.91 -6.45 5.47
CA THR A 73 -5.17 -5.73 5.22
C THR A 73 -5.02 -4.74 4.05
N TYR A 74 -3.93 -3.96 4.03
CA TYR A 74 -3.61 -3.05 2.92
C TYR A 74 -3.56 -3.80 1.58
N THR A 75 -2.86 -4.93 1.54
CA THR A 75 -2.69 -5.74 0.32
C THR A 75 -4.04 -6.29 -0.18
N ASN A 76 -4.89 -6.73 0.75
CA ASN A 76 -6.22 -7.22 0.45
C ASN A 76 -7.14 -6.11 -0.06
N LEU A 77 -7.19 -4.96 0.62
CA LEU A 77 -7.97 -3.79 0.21
C LEU A 77 -7.52 -3.27 -1.16
N ARG A 78 -6.21 -3.22 -1.41
CA ARG A 78 -5.67 -2.87 -2.73
C ARG A 78 -6.13 -3.84 -3.81
N THR A 79 -6.09 -5.14 -3.54
CA THR A 79 -6.53 -6.17 -4.50
C THR A 79 -8.02 -6.01 -4.81
N VAL A 80 -8.85 -5.80 -3.80
CA VAL A 80 -10.29 -5.52 -3.98
C VAL A 80 -10.50 -4.24 -4.78
N ASN A 81 -9.72 -3.19 -4.53
CA ASN A 81 -9.87 -1.93 -5.25
C ASN A 81 -9.43 -2.03 -6.72
N GLN A 82 -8.36 -2.78 -7.02
CA GLN A 82 -7.82 -2.93 -8.38
C GLN A 82 -8.54 -3.99 -9.22
N LYS A 83 -8.99 -5.09 -8.60
CA LYS A 83 -9.52 -6.27 -9.30
C LYS A 83 -10.93 -6.68 -8.87
N GLY A 84 -11.45 -6.13 -7.77
CA GLY A 84 -12.80 -6.43 -7.31
C GLY A 84 -13.87 -5.78 -8.19
N SER A 85 -15.03 -6.44 -8.28
CA SER A 85 -16.24 -5.85 -8.84
C SER A 85 -16.74 -4.69 -7.98
N ASP A 86 -17.56 -3.80 -8.54
CA ASP A 86 -18.09 -2.65 -7.80
C ASP A 86 -19.00 -3.08 -6.63
N GLU A 87 -19.74 -4.19 -6.76
CA GLU A 87 -20.47 -4.81 -5.64
C GLU A 87 -19.54 -5.26 -4.51
N LEU A 88 -18.37 -5.82 -4.82
CA LEU A 88 -17.41 -6.26 -3.80
C LEU A 88 -16.77 -5.05 -3.10
N LYS A 89 -16.51 -3.97 -3.83
CA LYS A 89 -16.02 -2.71 -3.26
C LYS A 89 -17.06 -2.11 -2.33
N GLU A 90 -18.33 -2.06 -2.73
CA GLU A 90 -19.43 -1.57 -1.87
C GLU A 90 -19.66 -2.46 -0.66
N ALA A 91 -19.62 -3.78 -0.79
CA ALA A 91 -19.77 -4.70 0.34
C ALA A 91 -18.66 -4.55 1.38
N VAL A 92 -17.42 -4.33 0.93
CA VAL A 92 -16.32 -3.94 1.84
C VAL A 92 -16.61 -2.55 2.41
N ARG A 93 -17.13 -1.62 1.59
CA ARG A 93 -17.41 -0.25 2.00
C ARG A 93 -18.46 -0.15 3.11
N GLU A 94 -19.46 -1.00 3.07
CA GLU A 94 -20.52 -1.05 4.08
C GLU A 94 -20.13 -1.88 5.31
N LYS A 95 -18.87 -2.35 5.39
CA LYS A 95 -18.36 -3.30 6.41
C LYS A 95 -19.17 -4.61 6.48
N LYS A 96 -19.93 -4.94 5.43
CA LYS A 96 -20.67 -6.21 5.31
C LYS A 96 -19.72 -7.39 5.18
N ILE A 97 -18.54 -7.18 4.59
CA ILE A 97 -17.50 -8.20 4.43
C ILE A 97 -16.15 -7.62 4.85
N GLY A 98 -15.43 -8.32 5.74
CA GLY A 98 -14.07 -7.92 6.15
C GLY A 98 -13.08 -8.04 4.98
N ALA A 99 -12.09 -7.13 4.93
CA ALA A 99 -11.11 -7.04 3.85
C ALA A 99 -10.43 -8.39 3.51
N SER A 100 -10.16 -9.23 4.51
CA SER A 100 -9.59 -10.56 4.32
C SER A 100 -10.52 -11.51 3.57
N LYS A 101 -11.83 -11.48 3.88
CA LYS A 101 -12.83 -12.33 3.24
C LYS A 101 -13.10 -11.86 1.81
N ALA A 102 -13.14 -10.55 1.58
CA ALA A 102 -13.33 -9.96 0.26
C ALA A 102 -12.19 -10.29 -0.72
N ALA A 103 -10.93 -10.20 -0.27
CA ALA A 103 -9.78 -10.60 -1.08
C ALA A 103 -9.76 -12.11 -1.38
N SER A 104 -10.22 -12.95 -0.44
CA SER A 104 -10.33 -14.40 -0.64
C SER A 104 -11.43 -14.77 -1.66
N THR A 105 -12.56 -14.05 -1.70
CA THR A 105 -13.62 -14.28 -2.70
C THR A 105 -13.14 -14.06 -4.13
N HIS A 106 -12.25 -13.09 -4.36
CA HIS A 106 -11.59 -12.94 -5.67
C HIS A 106 -10.68 -14.14 -6.00
N TYR A 107 -9.97 -14.69 -5.01
CA TYR A 107 -9.08 -15.84 -5.20
C TYR A 107 -9.81 -17.14 -5.59
N HIS A 108 -11.11 -17.24 -5.31
CA HIS A 108 -11.94 -18.40 -5.71
C HIS A 108 -12.75 -18.16 -6.99
N ALA A 109 -12.94 -16.91 -7.41
CA ALA A 109 -13.63 -16.58 -8.66
C ALA A 109 -12.74 -16.74 -9.91
N HIS A 110 -11.42 -16.78 -9.74
CA HIS A 110 -10.46 -17.07 -10.81
C HIS A 110 -9.44 -18.12 -10.35
N PRO A 111 -9.80 -19.41 -10.33
CA PRO A 111 -8.79 -20.47 -10.29
C PRO A 111 -8.02 -20.44 -11.62
N ASN A 112 -6.70 -20.48 -11.49
CA ASN A 112 -5.73 -20.52 -12.58
C ASN A 112 -6.04 -21.59 -13.62
#